data_AF-A0A850MES0-F1
#
_entry.id   AF-A0A850MES0-F1
#
_cell.length_a   1.000
_cell.length_b   1.000
_cell.length_c   1.000
_cell.angle_alpha   90.00
_cell.angle_beta   90.00
_cell.angle_gamma   90.00
#
_symmetry.space_group_name_H-M   'P 1'
#
loop_
_entity.id
_entity.type
_entity.pdbx_description
1 polymer ?
#
loop_
_entity_poly.entity_id
_entity_poly.type
_entity_poly.pdbx_seq_one_letter_code
_entity_poly.pdbx_strand_id
1 'polypeptide(L)'
;MKSSNEGIDLNMKKVMRQYFRMIHKPTEVVDELVKEDVNILETLIVTIISGIILIAGVFIAGGILYTTFQNNALTYPLEILTSGQLFGFYVSYYDYGLVFLTDLIFILKAWIFLAILLYGFLRIFKQRISLKRTLQIVSWSLFPFAIIMLLVSVVCLGLKYVIPLIYHYIYFGVMTGIFIIVTPILVMKFLERLNNVSYFNSMRAYYLSLFVVFLIFAFNHADKFLYQIW
;
A
#
# COMPACT_ATOMS: atom_id res chain seq x y z
N MET A 1 -8.84 -28.82 -31.19
CA MET A 1 -8.89 -27.40 -30.79
C MET A 1 -8.52 -27.33 -29.32
N LYS A 2 -7.38 -26.71 -28.96
CA LYS A 2 -7.03 -26.43 -27.57
C LYS A 2 -7.88 -25.27 -27.07
N SER A 3 -8.58 -25.48 -25.97
CA SER A 3 -9.44 -24.49 -25.30
C SER A 3 -8.60 -23.30 -24.83
N SER A 4 -8.99 -22.08 -25.20
CA SER A 4 -8.27 -20.82 -24.93
C SER A 4 -8.43 -20.28 -23.50
N ASN A 5 -8.73 -21.15 -22.52
CA ASN A 5 -8.99 -20.75 -21.13
C ASN A 5 -7.86 -21.12 -20.14
N GLU A 6 -6.74 -21.68 -20.62
CA GLU A 6 -5.59 -22.05 -19.77
C GLU A 6 -4.85 -20.85 -19.15
N GLY A 7 -5.22 -19.60 -19.50
CA GLY A 7 -4.55 -18.38 -19.03
C GLY A 7 -5.15 -17.70 -17.79
N ILE A 8 -6.30 -18.17 -17.28
CA ILE A 8 -7.00 -17.55 -16.14
C ILE A 8 -7.49 -18.64 -15.17
N ASP A 9 -6.63 -19.60 -14.82
CA ASP A 9 -6.93 -20.50 -13.71
C ASP A 9 -6.59 -19.79 -12.38
N LEU A 10 -7.57 -19.02 -11.89
CA LEU A 10 -7.49 -18.26 -10.65
C LEU A 10 -7.72 -19.20 -9.46
N ASN A 11 -6.65 -19.64 -8.81
CA ASN A 11 -6.79 -20.44 -7.59
C ASN A 11 -7.03 -19.55 -6.36
N MET A 12 -8.20 -18.93 -6.29
CA MET A 12 -8.54 -17.96 -5.24
C MET A 12 -8.46 -18.54 -3.82
N LYS A 13 -8.73 -19.83 -3.65
CA LYS A 13 -8.58 -20.51 -2.36
C LYS A 13 -7.14 -20.48 -1.87
N LYS A 14 -6.19 -20.71 -2.79
CA LYS A 14 -4.75 -20.64 -2.49
C LYS A 14 -4.32 -19.20 -2.17
N VAL A 15 -4.73 -18.23 -3.00
CA VAL A 15 -4.41 -16.81 -2.81
C VAL A 15 -4.89 -16.30 -1.45
N MET A 16 -6.15 -16.56 -1.10
CA MET A 16 -6.69 -16.14 0.20
C MET A 16 -6.00 -16.84 1.38
N ARG A 17 -5.66 -18.13 1.23
CA ARG A 17 -4.89 -18.85 2.26
C ARG A 17 -3.51 -18.21 2.47
N GLN A 18 -2.81 -17.87 1.39
CA GLN A 18 -1.53 -17.17 1.45
C GLN A 18 -1.68 -15.77 2.05
N TYR A 19 -2.73 -15.05 1.68
CA TYR A 19 -3.06 -13.72 2.19
C TYR A 19 -3.16 -13.68 3.72
N PHE A 20 -3.98 -14.55 4.32
CA PHE A 20 -4.10 -14.62 5.79
C PHE A 20 -2.85 -15.20 6.47
N ARG A 21 -2.15 -16.14 5.81
CA ARG A 21 -0.87 -16.67 6.33
C ARG A 21 0.23 -15.62 6.34
N MET A 22 0.20 -14.63 5.45
CA MET A 22 1.22 -13.59 5.38
C MET A 22 1.37 -12.83 6.70
N ILE A 23 0.28 -12.70 7.47
CA ILE A 23 0.28 -12.03 8.78
C ILE A 23 1.09 -12.80 9.83
N HIS A 24 1.06 -14.14 9.80
CA HIS A 24 1.59 -14.99 10.88
C HIS A 24 2.85 -15.76 10.48
N LYS A 25 3.01 -16.04 9.18
CA LYS A 25 4.10 -16.83 8.59
C LYS A 25 4.61 -16.17 7.30
N PRO A 26 5.02 -14.89 7.35
CA PRO A 26 5.37 -14.13 6.15
C PRO A 26 6.50 -14.77 5.34
N THR A 27 7.53 -15.31 6.01
CA THR A 27 8.69 -15.89 5.33
C THR A 27 8.34 -17.15 4.54
N GLU A 28 7.46 -18.00 5.07
CA GLU A 28 6.98 -19.19 4.34
C GLU A 28 6.20 -18.78 3.09
N VAL A 29 5.35 -17.75 3.20
CA VAL A 29 4.55 -17.25 2.07
C VAL A 29 5.45 -16.60 1.01
N VAL A 30 6.48 -15.85 1.40
CA VAL A 30 7.50 -15.35 0.46
C VAL A 30 8.19 -16.50 -0.28
N ASP A 31 8.60 -17.54 0.45
CA ASP A 31 9.28 -18.70 -0.13
C ASP A 31 8.38 -19.49 -1.11
N GLU A 32 7.06 -19.50 -0.88
CA GLU A 32 6.06 -20.03 -1.82
C GLU A 32 5.95 -19.12 -3.07
N LEU A 33 5.70 -17.82 -2.88
CA LEU A 33 5.46 -16.85 -3.97
C LEU A 33 6.66 -16.67 -4.91
N VAL A 34 7.88 -16.81 -4.39
CA VAL A 34 9.11 -16.69 -5.20
C VAL A 34 9.29 -17.87 -6.16
N LYS A 35 8.80 -19.06 -5.79
CA LYS A 35 8.89 -20.28 -6.63
C LYS A 35 7.84 -20.31 -7.74
N GLU A 36 6.84 -19.44 -7.64
CA GLU A 36 5.72 -19.39 -8.57
C GLU A 36 5.93 -18.32 -9.64
N ASP A 37 5.37 -18.57 -10.82
CA ASP A 37 5.27 -17.56 -11.86
C ASP A 37 4.38 -16.41 -11.42
N VAL A 38 4.72 -15.20 -11.86
CA VAL A 38 3.99 -14.00 -11.44
C VAL A 38 2.61 -13.97 -12.08
N ASN A 39 1.57 -14.20 -11.28
CA ASN A 39 0.20 -13.92 -11.67
C ASN A 39 -0.19 -12.48 -11.28
N ILE A 40 -0.27 -11.60 -12.28
CA ILE A 40 -0.64 -10.19 -12.07
C ILE A 40 -2.09 -10.05 -11.61
N LEU A 41 -2.98 -10.93 -12.05
CA LEU A 41 -4.39 -10.85 -11.69
C LEU A 41 -4.58 -11.16 -10.19
N GLU A 42 -3.90 -12.18 -9.68
CA GLU A 42 -3.89 -12.50 -8.24
C GLU A 42 -3.28 -11.35 -7.42
N THR A 43 -2.20 -10.76 -7.91
CA THR A 43 -1.55 -9.61 -7.28
C THR A 43 -2.50 -8.41 -7.21
N LEU A 44 -3.23 -8.12 -8.29
CA LEU A 44 -4.21 -7.06 -8.34
C LEU A 44 -5.37 -7.32 -7.37
N ILE A 45 -5.86 -8.55 -7.30
CA ILE A 45 -6.94 -8.94 -6.37
C ILE A 45 -6.51 -8.74 -4.92
N VAL A 46 -5.28 -9.13 -4.54
CA VAL A 46 -4.74 -8.89 -3.20
C VAL A 46 -4.72 -7.40 -2.89
N THR A 47 -4.24 -6.57 -3.83
CA THR A 47 -4.22 -5.12 -3.68
C THR A 47 -5.64 -4.54 -3.53
N ILE A 48 -6.60 -4.97 -4.34
CA ILE A 48 -8.00 -4.51 -4.30
C ILE A 48 -8.66 -4.89 -2.97
N ILE A 49 -8.61 -6.17 -2.58
CA ILE A 49 -9.22 -6.65 -1.33
C ILE A 49 -8.65 -5.89 -0.13
N SER A 50 -7.33 -5.70 -0.11
CA SER A 50 -6.66 -4.98 0.97
C SER A 50 -6.97 -3.48 0.95
N GLY A 51 -7.09 -2.88 -0.24
CA GLY A 51 -7.53 -1.50 -0.39
C GLY A 51 -8.93 -1.29 0.17
N ILE A 52 -9.87 -2.19 -0.15
CA ILE A 52 -11.22 -2.20 0.42
C ILE A 52 -11.17 -2.30 1.96
N ILE A 53 -10.35 -3.19 2.51
CA ILE A 53 -10.19 -3.36 3.96
C ILE A 53 -9.62 -2.08 4.62
N LEU A 54 -8.60 -1.46 4.02
CA LEU A 54 -7.99 -0.23 4.51
C LEU A 54 -9.00 0.92 4.53
N ILE A 55 -9.71 1.15 3.42
CA ILE A 55 -10.70 2.22 3.31
C ILE A 55 -11.84 1.98 4.29
N ALA A 56 -12.35 0.75 4.39
CA ALA A 56 -13.37 0.40 5.37
C ALA A 56 -12.91 0.71 6.81
N GLY A 57 -11.65 0.43 7.15
CA GLY A 57 -11.07 0.79 8.44
C GLY A 57 -11.05 2.29 8.71
N VAL A 58 -10.71 3.11 7.71
CA VAL A 58 -10.72 4.58 7.83
C VAL A 58 -12.15 5.11 8.05
N PHE A 59 -13.13 4.58 7.30
CA PHE A 59 -14.54 4.93 7.43
C PHE A 59 -15.10 4.55 8.81
N ILE A 60 -14.78 3.35 9.30
CA ILE A 60 -15.22 2.87 10.63
C ILE A 60 -14.64 3.76 11.75
N ALA A 61 -13.36 4.13 11.65
CA ALA A 61 -12.74 4.97 12.68
C ALA A 61 -13.31 6.40 12.69
N GLY A 62 -13.67 6.94 11.51
CA GLY A 62 -14.36 8.20 11.34
C GLY A 62 -13.65 9.42 11.95
N GLY A 63 -14.37 10.55 12.01
CA GLY A 63 -13.88 11.79 12.65
C GLY A 63 -12.55 12.29 12.07
N ILE A 64 -11.62 12.64 12.96
CA ILE A 64 -10.31 13.22 12.59
C ILE A 64 -9.54 12.32 11.62
N LEU A 65 -9.58 10.99 11.80
CA LEU A 65 -8.86 10.04 10.95
C LEU A 65 -9.35 10.07 9.49
N TYR A 66 -10.67 10.13 9.30
CA TYR A 66 -11.26 10.24 7.96
C TYR A 66 -10.90 11.58 7.30
N THR A 67 -11.06 12.71 8.02
CA THR A 67 -10.68 14.04 7.51
C THR A 67 -9.19 14.11 7.15
N THR A 68 -8.30 13.59 7.99
CA THR A 68 -6.86 13.62 7.75
C THR A 68 -6.48 12.74 6.55
N PHE A 69 -7.10 11.57 6.42
CA PHE A 69 -6.86 10.68 5.28
C PHE A 69 -7.29 11.35 3.96
N GLN A 70 -8.52 11.86 3.88
CA GLN A 70 -9.06 12.54 2.71
C GLN A 70 -8.21 13.77 2.33
N ASN A 71 -7.88 14.61 3.30
CA ASN A 71 -7.07 15.80 3.08
C ASN A 71 -5.66 15.50 2.57
N ASN A 72 -5.10 14.32 2.88
CA ASN A 72 -3.77 13.93 2.40
C ASN A 72 -3.82 13.19 1.05
N ALA A 73 -4.89 12.45 0.78
CA ALA A 73 -5.09 11.74 -0.49
C ALA A 73 -5.31 12.73 -1.66
N LEU A 74 -6.21 13.69 -1.50
CA LEU A 74 -6.57 14.68 -2.54
C LEU A 74 -5.39 15.56 -2.99
N THR A 75 -4.45 15.78 -2.08
CA THR A 75 -3.27 16.64 -2.27
C THR A 75 -2.05 15.88 -2.81
N TYR A 76 -2.14 14.57 -2.96
CA TYR A 76 -1.03 13.76 -3.45
C TYR A 76 -0.73 14.14 -4.92
N PRO A 77 0.53 14.45 -5.31
CA PRO A 77 0.80 14.95 -6.66
C PRO A 77 0.41 14.00 -7.78
N LEU A 78 0.48 12.68 -7.53
CA LEU A 78 -0.02 11.70 -8.50
C LEU A 78 -1.52 11.86 -8.70
N GLU A 79 -2.30 12.16 -7.66
CA GLU A 79 -3.71 12.52 -7.83
C GLU A 79 -3.84 13.84 -8.59
N ILE A 80 -3.11 14.89 -8.27
CA ILE A 80 -3.18 16.16 -9.03
C ILE A 80 -2.89 15.95 -10.54
N LEU A 81 -1.94 15.07 -10.88
CA LEU A 81 -1.53 14.82 -12.26
C LEU A 81 -2.41 13.79 -13.00
N THR A 82 -3.02 12.85 -12.30
CA THR A 82 -3.80 11.76 -12.90
C THR A 82 -5.30 11.87 -12.66
N SER A 83 -5.71 12.65 -11.68
CA SER A 83 -7.04 13.25 -11.63
C SER A 83 -7.00 14.44 -12.59
N GLY A 84 -7.29 14.17 -13.86
CA GLY A 84 -7.83 15.25 -14.68
C GLY A 84 -9.01 15.85 -13.93
N GLN A 85 -9.27 17.13 -14.14
CA GLN A 85 -10.49 17.82 -13.70
C GLN A 85 -11.80 17.17 -14.23
N LEU A 86 -11.77 15.92 -14.71
CA LEU A 86 -12.89 15.06 -15.12
C LEU A 86 -13.77 14.61 -13.94
N PHE A 87 -13.30 14.70 -12.69
CA PHE A 87 -14.14 14.66 -11.48
C PHE A 87 -13.96 15.95 -10.68
N GLY A 88 -14.09 17.11 -11.35
CA GLY A 88 -14.07 18.45 -10.75
C GLY A 88 -15.21 18.73 -9.77
N PHE A 89 -15.50 17.80 -8.87
CA PHE A 89 -16.43 17.99 -7.78
C PHE A 89 -15.65 17.84 -6.48
N TYR A 90 -15.76 18.86 -5.63
CA TYR A 90 -15.81 18.61 -4.19
C TYR A 90 -16.90 17.56 -3.99
N VAL A 91 -16.50 16.29 -3.94
CA VAL A 91 -17.43 15.21 -3.63
C VAL A 91 -17.97 15.55 -2.26
N SER A 92 -19.27 15.82 -2.20
CA SER A 92 -19.92 16.15 -0.96
C SER A 92 -19.64 15.03 0.04
N TYR A 93 -19.36 15.37 1.29
CA TYR A 93 -19.09 14.39 2.37
C TYR A 93 -20.18 13.29 2.48
N TYR A 94 -21.34 13.51 1.87
CA TYR A 94 -22.50 12.63 1.84
C TYR A 94 -22.50 11.58 0.71
N ASP A 95 -21.60 11.67 -0.28
CA ASP A 95 -21.49 10.72 -1.40
C ASP A 95 -20.49 9.58 -1.09
N TYR A 96 -20.70 8.91 0.05
CA TYR A 96 -19.80 7.90 0.59
C TYR A 96 -19.36 6.82 -0.41
N GLY A 97 -20.25 6.40 -1.33
CA GLY A 97 -19.92 5.40 -2.34
C GLY A 97 -18.90 5.89 -3.39
N LEU A 98 -18.99 7.17 -3.78
CA LEU A 98 -18.07 7.76 -4.74
C LEU A 98 -16.72 8.06 -4.10
N VAL A 99 -16.71 8.50 -2.83
CA VAL A 99 -15.47 8.65 -2.05
C VAL A 99 -14.76 7.30 -1.90
N PHE A 100 -15.49 6.25 -1.57
CA PHE A 100 -14.90 4.90 -1.43
C PHE A 100 -14.24 4.42 -2.73
N LEU A 101 -14.89 4.64 -3.88
CA LEU A 101 -14.34 4.25 -5.18
C LEU A 101 -13.10 5.06 -5.55
N THR A 102 -13.12 6.37 -5.31
CA THR A 102 -11.99 7.26 -5.61
C THR A 102 -10.77 6.94 -4.72
N ASP A 103 -10.98 6.65 -3.44
CA ASP A 103 -9.94 6.19 -2.53
C ASP A 103 -9.32 4.85 -2.99
N LEU A 104 -10.14 3.92 -3.49
CA LEU A 104 -9.64 2.65 -4.00
C LEU A 104 -8.76 2.84 -5.25
N ILE A 105 -9.17 3.73 -6.15
CA ILE A 105 -8.38 4.09 -7.34
C ILE A 105 -7.05 4.73 -6.91
N PHE A 106 -7.08 5.63 -5.92
CA PHE A 106 -5.88 6.24 -5.36
C PHE A 106 -4.90 5.18 -4.83
N ILE A 107 -5.38 4.20 -4.05
CA ILE A 107 -4.56 3.10 -3.53
C ILE A 107 -3.91 2.31 -4.67
N LEU A 108 -4.65 2.01 -5.74
CA LEU A 108 -4.12 1.29 -6.91
C LEU A 108 -3.02 2.10 -7.63
N LYS A 109 -3.23 3.41 -7.80
CA LYS A 109 -2.21 4.30 -8.38
C LYS A 109 -0.97 4.37 -7.51
N ALA A 110 -1.12 4.52 -6.20
CA ALA A 110 -0.01 4.57 -5.24
C ALA A 110 0.80 3.26 -5.26
N TRP A 111 0.13 2.11 -5.36
CA TRP A 111 0.78 0.80 -5.51
C TRP A 111 1.63 0.72 -6.78
N ILE A 112 1.06 1.09 -7.93
CA ILE A 112 1.76 1.08 -9.22
C ILE A 112 2.96 2.02 -9.18
N PHE A 113 2.77 3.24 -8.67
CA PHE A 113 3.82 4.25 -8.57
C PHE A 113 4.99 3.79 -7.70
N LEU A 114 4.70 3.25 -6.51
CA LEU A 114 5.72 2.72 -5.61
C LEU A 114 6.49 1.54 -6.25
N ALA A 115 5.79 0.67 -6.99
CA ALA A 115 6.43 -0.43 -7.71
C ALA A 115 7.34 0.05 -8.85
N ILE A 116 6.95 1.11 -9.57
CA ILE A 116 7.79 1.72 -10.62
C ILE A 116 9.05 2.34 -10.01
N LEU A 117 8.93 3.08 -8.91
CA LEU A 117 10.09 3.64 -8.21
C LEU A 117 11.04 2.55 -7.72
N LEU A 118 10.50 1.52 -7.06
CA LEU A 118 11.30 0.39 -6.58
C LEU A 118 12.01 -0.31 -7.74
N TYR A 119 11.30 -0.55 -8.85
CA TYR A 119 11.89 -1.11 -10.07
C TYR A 119 13.03 -0.22 -10.59
N GLY A 120 12.83 1.10 -10.67
CA GLY A 120 13.84 2.06 -11.11
C GLY A 120 15.12 2.00 -10.27
N PHE A 121 15.00 2.03 -8.93
CA PHE A 121 16.16 1.94 -8.05
C PHE A 121 16.85 0.58 -8.09
N LEU A 122 16.09 -0.51 -8.19
CA LEU A 122 16.67 -1.84 -8.37
C LEU A 122 17.48 -1.92 -9.66
N ARG A 123 17.02 -1.30 -10.75
CA ARG A 123 17.76 -1.22 -12.03
C ARG A 123 19.03 -0.38 -11.90
N ILE A 124 18.99 0.75 -11.18
CA ILE A 124 20.18 1.56 -10.87
C ILE A 124 21.21 0.72 -10.11
N PHE A 125 20.77 -0.15 -9.18
CA PHE A 125 21.62 -1.08 -8.45
C PHE A 125 21.94 -2.37 -9.23
N LYS A 126 21.77 -2.35 -10.56
CA LYS A 126 22.08 -3.43 -11.50
C LYS A 126 21.33 -4.74 -11.23
N GLN A 127 20.20 -4.70 -10.53
CA GLN A 127 19.36 -5.86 -10.29
C GLN A 127 18.42 -6.11 -11.46
N ARG A 128 18.32 -7.38 -11.89
CA ARG A 128 17.49 -7.80 -13.02
C ARG A 128 16.21 -8.46 -12.50
N ILE A 129 15.27 -7.63 -12.06
CA ILE A 129 13.94 -8.06 -11.62
C ILE A 129 12.91 -7.44 -12.56
N SER A 130 11.92 -8.22 -12.99
CA SER A 130 10.87 -7.72 -13.88
C SER A 130 9.93 -6.76 -13.15
N LEU A 131 9.31 -5.82 -13.87
CA LEU A 131 8.30 -4.94 -13.30
C LEU A 131 7.11 -5.73 -12.73
N LYS A 132 6.71 -6.82 -13.41
CA LYS A 132 5.68 -7.76 -12.94
C LYS A 132 6.00 -8.31 -11.55
N ARG A 133 7.24 -8.79 -11.35
CA ARG A 133 7.68 -9.30 -10.05
C ARG A 133 7.75 -8.18 -9.01
N THR A 134 8.15 -6.97 -9.40
CA THR A 134 8.19 -5.81 -8.48
C THR A 134 6.79 -5.44 -7.98
N LEU A 135 5.79 -5.44 -8.87
CA LEU A 135 4.37 -5.24 -8.50
C LEU A 135 3.89 -6.29 -7.49
N GLN A 136 4.25 -7.57 -7.70
CA GLN A 136 3.95 -8.65 -6.76
C GLN A 136 4.63 -8.42 -5.41
N ILE A 137 5.92 -8.06 -5.39
CA ILE A 137 6.67 -7.80 -4.15
C ILE A 137 5.99 -6.69 -3.36
N VAL A 138 5.67 -5.55 -3.98
CA VAL A 138 5.03 -4.43 -3.27
C VAL A 138 3.64 -4.83 -2.77
N SER A 139 2.84 -5.52 -3.59
CA SER A 139 1.51 -5.97 -3.19
C SER A 139 1.58 -6.86 -1.94
N TRP A 140 2.35 -7.94 -2.01
CA TRP A 140 2.42 -8.94 -0.94
C TRP A 140 3.18 -8.47 0.30
N SER A 141 4.07 -7.48 0.19
CA SER A 141 4.82 -6.95 1.34
C SER A 141 4.06 -5.89 2.14
N LEU A 142 3.03 -5.27 1.56
CA LEU A 142 2.30 -4.14 2.18
C LEU A 142 0.84 -4.49 2.47
N PHE A 143 0.14 -4.99 1.48
CA PHE A 143 -1.32 -5.04 1.47
C PHE A 143 -1.93 -6.07 2.43
N PRO A 144 -1.35 -7.26 2.66
CA PRO A 144 -1.87 -8.20 3.67
C PRO A 144 -1.97 -7.66 5.10
N PHE A 145 -1.24 -6.59 5.42
CA PHE A 145 -1.30 -5.92 6.72
C PHE A 145 -2.50 -4.95 6.85
N ALA A 146 -3.31 -4.80 5.80
CA ALA A 146 -4.58 -4.08 5.85
C ALA A 146 -5.52 -4.58 6.96
N ILE A 147 -5.49 -5.88 7.26
CA ILE A 147 -6.27 -6.46 8.36
C ILE A 147 -5.83 -5.89 9.71
N ILE A 148 -4.52 -5.72 9.93
CA ILE A 148 -4.01 -5.12 11.17
C ILE A 148 -4.50 -3.67 11.25
N MET A 149 -4.45 -2.93 10.15
CA MET A 149 -4.94 -1.55 10.09
C MET A 149 -6.44 -1.46 10.41
N LEU A 150 -7.27 -2.37 9.88
CA LEU A 150 -8.69 -2.46 10.21
C LEU A 150 -8.92 -2.73 11.70
N LEU A 151 -8.19 -3.69 12.29
CA LEU A 151 -8.29 -3.99 13.71
C LEU A 151 -7.91 -2.79 14.57
N VAL A 152 -6.84 -2.07 14.20
CA VAL A 152 -6.41 -0.85 14.88
C VAL A 152 -7.46 0.25 14.75
N SER A 153 -8.13 0.38 13.61
CA SER A 153 -9.27 1.30 13.45
C SER A 153 -10.40 1.02 14.42
N VAL A 154 -10.76 -0.25 14.63
CA VAL A 154 -11.81 -0.64 15.59
C VAL A 154 -11.38 -0.31 17.03
N VAL A 155 -10.12 -0.58 17.38
CA VAL A 155 -9.56 -0.21 18.68
C VAL A 155 -9.57 1.30 18.86
N CYS A 156 -9.18 2.07 17.84
CA CYS A 156 -9.19 3.53 17.83
C CYS A 156 -10.60 4.09 18.02
N LEU A 157 -11.62 3.47 17.42
CA LEU A 157 -13.02 3.85 17.61
C LEU A 157 -13.44 3.70 19.09
N GLY A 158 -13.04 2.61 19.75
CA GLY A 158 -13.28 2.43 21.18
C GLY A 158 -12.50 3.44 22.04
N LEU A 159 -11.21 3.64 21.73
CA LEU A 159 -10.33 4.56 22.45
C LEU A 159 -10.73 6.03 22.28
N LYS A 160 -11.42 6.40 21.20
CA LYS A 160 -11.94 7.76 20.99
C LYS A 160 -12.77 8.25 22.17
N TYR A 161 -13.48 7.35 22.86
CA TYR A 161 -14.32 7.69 24.01
C TYR A 161 -13.55 7.77 25.33
N VAL A 162 -12.30 7.28 25.37
CA VAL A 162 -11.47 7.21 26.58
C VAL A 162 -10.33 8.23 26.54
N ILE A 163 -9.65 8.35 25.39
CA ILE A 163 -8.49 9.20 25.16
C ILE A 163 -8.59 9.95 23.80
N PRO A 164 -9.57 10.86 23.64
CA PRO A 164 -9.90 11.51 22.37
C PRO A 164 -8.75 12.32 21.76
N LEU A 165 -7.78 12.76 22.57
CA LEU A 165 -6.65 13.57 22.10
C LEU A 165 -5.53 12.75 21.46
N ILE A 166 -5.43 11.44 21.71
CA ILE A 166 -4.21 10.66 21.37
C ILE A 166 -4.50 9.46 20.46
N TYR A 167 -5.75 9.00 20.36
CA TYR A 167 -6.09 7.77 19.62
C TYR A 167 -5.62 7.75 18.15
N HIS A 168 -5.59 8.91 17.48
CA HIS A 168 -5.15 9.01 16.09
C HIS A 168 -3.64 8.77 15.93
N TYR A 169 -2.82 9.12 16.92
CA TYR A 169 -1.37 8.82 16.89
C TYR A 169 -1.09 7.32 16.95
N ILE A 170 -1.95 6.53 17.59
CA ILE A 170 -1.84 5.07 17.60
C ILE A 170 -2.04 4.53 16.19
N TYR A 171 -3.09 4.98 15.50
CA TYR A 171 -3.37 4.55 14.12
C TYR A 171 -2.21 4.89 13.18
N PHE A 172 -1.76 6.15 13.18
CA PHE A 172 -0.65 6.57 12.33
C PHE A 172 0.68 5.91 12.72
N GLY A 173 0.94 5.70 14.01
CA GLY A 173 2.12 4.99 14.48
C GLY A 173 2.17 3.55 13.98
N VAL A 174 1.05 2.82 13.99
CA VAL A 174 0.99 1.47 13.42
C VAL A 174 1.17 1.49 11.90
N MET A 175 0.53 2.43 11.21
CA MET A 175 0.73 2.61 9.76
C MET A 175 2.21 2.83 9.44
N THR A 176 2.86 3.77 10.12
CA THR A 176 4.28 4.06 9.99
C THR A 176 5.14 2.83 10.29
N GLY A 177 4.83 2.05 11.33
CA GLY A 177 5.53 0.81 11.65
C GLY A 177 5.45 -0.22 10.52
N ILE A 178 4.28 -0.37 9.90
CA ILE A 178 4.11 -1.29 8.76
C ILE A 178 4.95 -0.81 7.57
N PHE A 179 4.84 0.45 7.18
CA PHE A 179 5.54 0.99 6.01
C PHE A 179 7.06 1.09 6.19
N ILE A 180 7.55 1.47 7.37
CA ILE A 180 8.99 1.76 7.59
C ILE A 180 9.75 0.54 8.12
N ILE A 181 9.08 -0.42 8.76
CA ILE A 181 9.73 -1.59 9.37
C ILE A 181 9.29 -2.88 8.69
N VAL A 182 8.00 -3.20 8.70
CA VAL A 182 7.52 -4.52 8.25
C VAL A 182 7.70 -4.71 6.75
N THR A 183 7.18 -3.79 5.93
CA THR A 183 7.27 -3.86 4.47
C THR A 183 8.71 -3.93 3.96
N PRO A 184 9.67 -3.09 4.39
CA PRO A 184 11.05 -3.20 3.92
C PRO A 184 11.71 -4.54 4.24
N ILE A 185 11.43 -5.12 5.42
CA ILE A 185 11.93 -6.46 5.79
C ILE A 185 11.40 -7.51 4.82
N LEU A 186 10.12 -7.43 4.43
CA LEU A 186 9.52 -8.38 3.49
C LEU A 186 10.01 -8.18 2.06
N VAL A 187 10.11 -6.93 1.60
CA VAL A 187 10.71 -6.60 0.31
C VAL A 187 12.13 -7.15 0.25
N MET A 188 12.93 -6.94 1.29
CA MET A 188 14.26 -7.51 1.41
C MET A 188 14.24 -9.04 1.33
N LYS A 189 13.35 -9.72 2.06
CA LYS A 189 13.23 -11.19 1.97
C LYS A 189 12.88 -11.65 0.56
N PHE A 190 11.93 -11.01 -0.12
CA PHE A 190 11.64 -11.31 -1.52
C PHE A 190 12.88 -11.18 -2.41
N LEU A 191 13.60 -10.07 -2.29
CA LEU A 191 14.76 -9.76 -3.12
C LEU A 191 15.96 -10.68 -2.85
N GLU A 192 16.21 -11.01 -1.57
CA GLU A 192 17.20 -12.00 -1.14
C GLU A 192 16.92 -13.36 -1.81
N ARG A 193 15.67 -13.83 -1.75
CA ARG A 193 15.27 -15.13 -2.31
C ARG A 193 15.28 -15.19 -3.83
N LEU A 194 14.98 -14.08 -4.51
CA LEU A 194 14.87 -14.05 -5.97
C LEU A 194 16.23 -13.98 -6.67
N ASN A 195 17.15 -13.15 -6.18
CA ASN A 195 18.36 -12.79 -6.90
C ASN A 195 19.60 -12.62 -6.01
N ASN A 196 19.55 -13.09 -4.75
CA ASN A 196 20.62 -12.87 -3.76
C ASN A 196 21.01 -11.39 -3.65
N VAL A 197 20.02 -10.50 -3.75
CA VAL A 197 20.26 -9.06 -3.60
C VAL A 197 20.72 -8.80 -2.18
N SER A 198 21.83 -8.08 -2.02
CA SER A 198 22.35 -7.78 -0.68
C SER A 198 21.32 -7.00 0.15
N TYR A 199 21.27 -7.32 1.44
CA TYR A 199 20.45 -6.64 2.45
C TYR A 199 20.43 -5.12 2.25
N PHE A 200 21.61 -4.53 2.13
CA PHE A 200 21.80 -3.08 2.03
C PHE A 200 21.16 -2.49 0.77
N ASN A 201 21.31 -3.14 -0.39
CA ASN A 201 20.75 -2.64 -1.64
C ASN A 201 19.22 -2.77 -1.67
N SER A 202 18.68 -3.86 -1.12
CA SER A 202 17.24 -4.08 -1.01
C SER A 202 16.57 -3.00 -0.14
N MET A 203 17.09 -2.77 1.06
CA MET A 203 16.60 -1.75 1.98
C MET A 203 16.73 -0.35 1.39
N ARG A 204 17.90 -0.03 0.83
CA ARG A 204 18.15 1.28 0.21
C ARG A 204 17.21 1.56 -0.95
N ALA A 205 16.94 0.58 -1.81
CA ALA A 205 16.01 0.77 -2.93
C ALA A 205 14.60 1.10 -2.45
N TYR A 206 14.11 0.37 -1.44
CA TYR A 206 12.79 0.62 -0.87
C TYR A 206 12.71 1.99 -0.17
N TYR A 207 13.68 2.33 0.68
CA TYR A 207 13.68 3.62 1.37
C TYR A 207 13.89 4.81 0.43
N LEU A 208 14.67 4.67 -0.64
CA LEU A 208 14.75 5.71 -1.68
C LEU A 208 13.42 5.90 -2.40
N SER A 209 12.68 4.82 -2.70
CA SER A 209 11.33 4.93 -3.25
C SER A 209 10.39 5.68 -2.30
N LEU A 210 10.41 5.33 -1.01
CA LEU A 210 9.61 6.04 0.00
C LEU A 210 10.05 7.50 0.16
N PHE A 211 11.34 7.78 0.10
CA PHE A 211 11.87 9.13 0.19
C PHE A 211 11.43 9.99 -1.00
N VAL A 212 11.45 9.45 -2.22
CA VAL A 212 10.90 10.14 -3.39
C VAL A 212 9.41 10.41 -3.21
N VAL A 213 8.63 9.43 -2.76
CA VAL A 213 7.20 9.61 -2.43
C VAL A 213 7.01 10.72 -1.39
N PHE A 214 7.85 10.73 -0.34
CA PHE A 214 7.82 11.75 0.70
C PHE A 214 8.17 13.15 0.16
N LEU A 215 9.22 13.30 -0.65
CA LEU A 215 9.59 14.58 -1.25
C LEU A 215 8.48 15.13 -2.14
N ILE A 216 7.87 14.25 -2.94
CA ILE A 216 6.71 14.53 -3.79
C ILE A 216 5.54 15.01 -2.92
N PHE A 217 5.24 14.32 -1.83
CA PHE A 217 4.20 14.72 -0.88
C PHE A 217 4.51 16.04 -0.17
N ALA A 218 5.74 16.24 0.31
CA ALA A 218 6.16 17.40 1.07
C ALA A 218 6.18 18.68 0.22
N PHE A 219 6.59 18.58 -1.04
CA PHE A 219 6.57 19.70 -1.97
C PHE A 219 5.14 20.26 -2.16
N ASN A 220 4.15 19.38 -2.26
CA ASN A 220 2.75 19.75 -2.39
C ASN A 220 2.09 20.25 -1.10
N HIS A 221 2.79 20.12 0.02
CA HIS A 221 2.33 20.55 1.34
C HIS A 221 3.36 21.44 2.02
N ALA A 222 4.12 22.19 1.23
CA ALA A 222 5.16 23.06 1.75
C ALA A 222 4.58 23.99 2.84
N ASP A 223 3.34 24.43 2.69
CA ASP A 223 2.58 25.18 3.69
C ASP A 223 2.49 24.45 5.04
N LYS A 224 2.14 23.15 5.07
CA LYS A 224 2.03 22.36 6.31
C LYS A 224 3.37 22.14 7.00
N PHE A 225 4.47 22.11 6.25
CA PHE A 225 5.82 21.90 6.81
C PHE A 225 6.55 23.20 7.15
N LEU A 226 6.29 24.29 6.42
CA LEU A 226 6.91 25.60 6.67
C LEU A 226 6.27 26.34 7.85
N TYR A 227 4.97 26.14 8.11
CA TYR A 227 4.29 26.72 9.28
C TYR A 227 4.66 26.08 10.62
N GLN A 228 5.34 24.93 10.65
CA GLN A 228 5.82 24.32 11.89
C GLN A 228 7.23 24.80 12.28
N ILE A 229 7.88 25.58 11.42
CA ILE A 229 9.23 26.11 11.61
C ILE A 229 9.20 27.59 12.06
N TRP A 230 8.02 28.23 12.04
CA TRP A 230 7.77 29.60 12.51
C TRP A 230 6.72 29.60 13.62
#